data_AF-A0A1I7AA53-F1
#
_entry.id   AF-A0A1I7AA53-F1
#
_cell.length_a   1.000
_cell.length_b   1.000
_cell.length_c   1.000
_cell.angle_alpha   90.00
_cell.angle_beta   90.00
_cell.angle_gamma   90.00
#
_symmetry.space_group_name_H-M   'P 1'
#
loop_
_entity.id
_entity.type
_entity.pdbx_description
1 polymer ?
#
loop_
_entity_poly.entity_id
_entity_poly.type
_entity_poly.pdbx_seq_one_letter_code
_entity_poly.pdbx_strand_id
1 'polypeptide(L)' 'MASTDVVRARIDGHIKEEATNVLAEMGLSVSDAIRMLLTRIAADRALPFDINRAQPLSDTKRP' A
#
# COMPACT_ATOMS: atom_id res chain seq x y z
N MET A 1 28.40 2.83 -6.07
CA MET A 1 27.32 3.85 -6.15
C MET A 1 26.04 3.19 -5.72
N ALA A 2 25.26 3.79 -4.83
CA ALA A 2 23.95 3.24 -4.46
C ALA A 2 22.96 3.52 -5.60
N SER A 3 22.55 2.49 -6.33
CA SER A 3 21.48 2.59 -7.32
C SER A 3 20.17 2.81 -6.57
N THR A 4 19.55 3.97 -6.78
CA THR A 4 18.27 4.31 -6.18
C THR A 4 17.20 4.19 -7.26
N ASP A 5 16.24 3.29 -7.08
CA ASP A 5 15.13 3.10 -8.00
C ASP A 5 13.83 3.69 -7.46
N VAL A 6 12.92 4.06 -8.36
CA VAL A 6 11.64 4.69 -8.01
C VAL A 6 10.50 3.70 -8.15
N VAL A 7 9.69 3.58 -7.10
CA VAL A 7 8.43 2.82 -7.13
C VAL A 7 7.29 3.72 -7.60
N ARG A 8 6.58 3.30 -8.66
CA ARG A 8 5.38 3.98 -9.18
C ARG A 8 4.21 3.02 -9.20
N ALA A 9 3.11 3.40 -8.56
CA ALA A 9 1.86 2.66 -8.58
C ALA A 9 0.68 3.62 -8.75
N ARG A 10 -0.34 3.19 -9.50
CA ARG A 10 -1.62 3.91 -9.55
C ARG A 10 -2.45 3.53 -8.33
N ILE A 11 -3.08 4.52 -7.73
CA ILE A 11 -3.96 4.38 -6.58
C ILE A 11 -5.08 5.41 -6.69
N ASP A 12 -6.23 5.08 -6.10
CA ASP A 12 -7.32 6.06 -5.94
C ASP A 12 -6.84 7.26 -5.10
N GLY A 13 -7.31 8.46 -5.49
CA GLY A 13 -6.90 9.71 -4.85
C GLY A 13 -7.33 9.81 -3.38
N HIS A 14 -8.54 9.34 -3.05
CA HIS A 14 -9.05 9.36 -1.68
C HIS A 14 -8.27 8.39 -0.80
N ILE A 15 -7.99 7.19 -1.29
CA ILE A 15 -7.19 6.20 -0.55
C ILE A 15 -5.79 6.74 -0.27
N LYS A 16 -5.17 7.42 -1.24
CA LYS A 16 -3.86 8.05 -1.04
C LYS A 16 -3.90 9.10 0.07
N GLU A 17 -4.92 9.95 0.08
CA GLU A 17 -5.08 11.00 1.09
C GLU A 17 -5.29 10.42 2.48
N GLU A 18 -6.21 9.47 2.63
CA GLU A 18 -6.48 8.77 3.89
C GLU A 18 -5.23 8.06 4.42
N ALA A 19 -4.54 7.29 3.58
CA ALA A 19 -3.31 6.61 3.97
C ALA A 19 -2.20 7.60 4.38
N THR A 20 -2.13 8.76 3.73
CA THR A 20 -1.16 9.80 4.08
C THR A 20 -1.43 10.36 5.47
N ASN A 21 -2.70 10.63 5.80
CA ASN A 21 -3.08 11.17 7.11
C ASN A 21 -2.79 10.16 8.24
N VAL A 22 -3.21 8.90 8.06
CA VAL A 22 -2.97 7.83 9.05
C VAL A 22 -1.48 7.62 9.28
N LEU A 23 -0.67 7.57 8.22
CA LEU A 23 0.78 7.41 8.37
C LEU A 23 1.43 8.63 9.04
N ALA A 24 0.96 9.84 8.74
CA ALA A 24 1.47 11.07 9.37
C ALA A 24 1.19 11.10 10.88
N GLU A 25 0.03 10.61 11.33
CA GLU A 25 -0.28 10.43 12.76
C GLU A 25 0.70 9.46 13.45
N MET A 26 1.22 8.48 12.70
CA MET A 26 2.25 7.54 13.16
C MET A 26 3.68 8.09 13.01
N GLY A 27 3.86 9.32 12.49
CA GLY A 27 5.17 9.92 12.23
C GLY A 27 5.90 9.34 11.01
N LEU A 28 5.17 8.72 10.09
CA LEU A 28 5.70 8.05 8.90
C LEU A 28 5.23 8.73 7.62
N SER A 29 6.09 8.77 6.60
CA SER A 29 5.67 9.11 5.24
C SER A 29 5.18 7.87 4.48
N VAL A 30 4.42 8.09 3.41
CA VAL A 30 4.04 7.03 2.45
C VAL A 30 5.29 6.32 1.90
N SER A 31 6.36 7.05 1.64
CA SER A 31 7.61 6.46 1.16
C SER A 31 8.29 5.57 2.20
N ASP A 32 8.21 5.92 3.49
CA ASP A 32 8.76 5.08 4.55
C ASP A 32 7.96 3.78 4.69
N ALA A 33 6.62 3.88 4.66
CA ALA A 33 5.75 2.72 4.68
C ALA A 33 6.00 1.78 3.48
N ILE A 34 6.11 2.31 2.26
CA ILE A 34 6.41 1.50 1.06
C ILE A 34 7.79 0.85 1.17
N ARG A 35 8.81 1.58 1.63
CA ARG A 35 10.15 1.02 1.83
C ARG A 35 10.13 -0.13 2.83
N MET A 36 9.51 0.06 4.00
CA MET A 36 9.38 -0.99 5.02
C MET A 36 8.62 -2.21 4.50
N LEU A 37 7.52 -2.00 3.78
CA LEU A 37 6.73 -3.07 3.18
C LEU A 37 7.56 -3.91 2.20
N LEU A 38 8.23 -3.27 1.25
CA LEU A 38 9.03 -3.98 0.25
C LEU A 38 10.24 -4.70 0.86
N THR A 39 10.90 -4.08 1.85
CA THR A 39 11.98 -4.72 2.61
C THR A 39 11.47 -5.97 3.34
N ARG A 40 10.29 -5.90 3.98
CA ARG A 40 9.71 -7.03 4.70
C ARG A 40 9.32 -8.17 3.75
N ILE A 41 8.70 -7.85 2.62
CA ILE A 41 8.34 -8.85 1.59
C ILE A 41 9.59 -9.57 1.07
N ALA A 42 10.67 -8.83 0.80
CA ALA A 42 11.92 -9.41 0.34
C ALA A 42 12.56 -10.33 1.39
N ALA A 43 12.50 -9.95 2.67
CA ALA A 43 13.06 -10.73 3.78
C ALA A 43 12.25 -12.00 4.06
N ASP A 44 10.92 -11.87 4.19
CA ASP A 44 10.05 -12.95 4.65
C ASP A 44 9.50 -13.82 3.51
N ARG A 45 9.64 -13.36 2.26
CA ARG A 45 9.05 -14.00 1.07
C ARG A 45 7.53 -14.19 1.18
N ALA A 46 6.89 -13.31 1.95
CA ALA A 46 5.45 -13.33 2.20
C ALA A 46 4.92 -11.91 2.33
N LEU A 47 3.64 -11.73 2.04
CA LEU A 47 2.94 -10.48 2.30
C LEU A 47 2.51 -10.40 3.77
N PRO A 48 2.57 -9.21 4.40
CA PRO A 48 2.20 -9.05 5.80
C PRO A 48 0.67 -9.02 6.04
N PHE A 49 -0.13 -9.22 5.00
CA PHE A 49 -1.58 -9.26 5.04
C PHE A 49 -2.13 -10.30 4.06
N ASP A 50 -3.34 -10.77 4.33
CA ASP A 50 -4.03 -11.74 3.46
C ASP A 50 -4.52 -11.05 2.17
N ILE A 51 -4.09 -11.58 1.02
CA ILE A 51 -4.48 -11.09 -0.31
C ILE A 51 -5.78 -11.71 -0.82
N ASN A 52 -6.27 -12.77 -0.18
CA ASN A 52 -7.50 -13.45 -0.55
C ASN A 52 -8.72 -12.91 0.21
N ARG A 53 -8.65 -11.69 0.76
CA ARG A 53 -9.83 -11.00 1.27
C ARG A 53 -10.78 -10.77 0.10
N ALA A 54 -11.70 -11.71 -0.12
CA ALA A 54 -12.82 -11.55 -1.03
C ALA A 54 -13.44 -10.18 -0.75
N GLN A 55 -13.22 -9.24 -1.66
CA GLN A 55 -14.02 -8.03 -1.68
C GLN A 55 -15.45 -8.54 -1.89
N PRO A 56 -16.43 -8.25 -1.01
CA PRO A 56 -17.81 -8.54 -1.35
C PRO A 56 -18.03 -7.85 -2.69
N LEU A 57 -18.40 -8.64 -3.71
CA LEU A 57 -18.75 -8.13 -5.02
C LEU A 57 -19.65 -6.91 -4.78
N SER A 58 -19.23 -5.73 -5.21
CA SER A 58 -20.12 -4.59 -5.27
C SER A 58 -21.22 -4.99 -6.25
N ASP A 59 -22.34 -5.52 -5.72
CA ASP A 59 -23.60 -5.75 -6.43
C ASP A 59 -24.11 -4.39 -6.91
N THR A 60 -23.44 -3.84 -7.93
CA THR A 60 -23.97 -2.75 -8.72
C THR A 60 -24.96 -3.38 -9.68
N LYS A 61 -26.12 -3.76 -9.13
CA LYS A 61 -27.34 -4.04 -9.88
C LYS A 61 -27.64 -2.77 -10.68
N ARG A 62 -27.25 -2.76 -11.94
CA ARG A 62 -27.63 -1.73 -12.91
C ARG A 62 -29.09 -2.02 -13.34
N PRO A 63 -30.01 -1.04 -13.27
CA PRO A 63 -31.34 -1.19 -13.83
C PRO A 63 -31.29 -1.31 -15.36
#